data_AF-A0A553P9G5-F1
#
_entry.id   AF-A0A553P9G5-F1
#
_cell.length_a   1.000
_cell.length_b   1.000
_cell.length_c   1.000
_cell.angle_alpha   90.00
_cell.angle_beta   90.00
_cell.angle_gamma   90.00
#
_symmetry.space_group_name_H-M   'P 1'
#
loop_
_entity.id
_entity.type
_entity.pdbx_description
1 polymer ?
#
loop_
_entity_poly.entity_id
_entity_poly.type
_entity_poly.pdbx_seq_one_letter_code
_entity_poly.pdbx_strand_id
1 'polypeptide(L)'
;MFIDSVIRCGRVWLATTHGKIRSVSLRVNQWCVNIWFRLSVGVEQLAAMPSELESAMESLIMVFHRYAGKEGRSGTLTRRELRTLMENELSGFLKSQKDPTIIDRIMKDLDANGDGEVNFEEFVSLVVGLSIACEACYRMELNKTQTWNL
;
A
#
# COMPACT_ATOMS: atom_id res chain seq x y z
N MET A 1 -19.51 16.69 -13.72
CA MET A 1 -19.23 16.39 -15.15
C MET A 1 -17.75 16.04 -15.26
N PHE A 2 -17.29 14.83 -15.51
CA PHE A 2 -17.88 13.48 -15.54
C PHE A 2 -16.66 12.54 -15.56
N ILE A 3 -15.98 12.34 -14.42
CA ILE A 3 -14.86 11.37 -14.33
C ILE A 3 -15.41 9.93 -14.53
N ASP A 4 -16.72 9.76 -14.34
CA ASP A 4 -17.49 8.53 -14.60
C ASP A 4 -17.53 8.09 -16.08
N SER A 5 -17.13 8.93 -17.04
CA SER A 5 -17.18 8.56 -18.48
C SER A 5 -15.89 7.96 -19.03
N VAL A 6 -14.78 7.98 -18.27
CA VAL A 6 -13.51 7.41 -18.73
C VAL A 6 -13.41 5.90 -18.43
N ILE A 7 -14.33 5.36 -17.63
CA ILE A 7 -14.41 3.92 -17.32
C ILE A 7 -15.67 3.35 -17.98
N ARG A 8 -15.72 3.36 -19.31
CA ARG A 8 -16.60 2.46 -20.07
C ARG A 8 -15.74 1.66 -21.03
N CYS A 9 -15.67 0.35 -20.80
CA CYS A 9 -14.90 -0.63 -21.59
C CYS A 9 -13.36 -0.51 -21.51
N GLY A 10 -12.78 -0.34 -20.32
CA GLY A 10 -11.39 -0.76 -20.05
C GLY A 10 -10.28 -0.03 -20.82
N ARG A 11 -10.48 1.22 -21.25
CA ARG A 11 -9.43 2.07 -21.83
C ARG A 11 -9.48 3.49 -21.28
N VAL A 12 -8.38 3.93 -20.67
CA VAL A 12 -8.17 5.33 -20.24
C VAL A 12 -7.60 6.12 -21.41
N TRP A 13 -8.23 7.25 -21.73
CA TRP A 13 -7.77 8.15 -22.78
C TRP A 13 -7.13 9.39 -22.13
N LEU A 14 -5.82 9.58 -22.30
CA LEU A 14 -5.15 10.84 -22.02
C LEU A 14 -5.05 11.64 -23.31
N ALA A 15 -5.82 12.73 -23.40
CA ALA A 15 -5.76 13.67 -24.51
C ALA A 15 -4.67 14.72 -24.23
N THR A 16 -3.59 14.73 -25.00
CA THR A 16 -2.66 15.87 -25.06
C THR A 16 -3.11 16.88 -26.10
N THR A 17 -2.91 18.16 -25.82
CA THR A 17 -3.43 19.37 -26.50
C THR A 17 -3.06 19.57 -27.98
N HIS A 18 -2.42 18.62 -28.65
CA HIS A 18 -1.97 18.75 -30.05
C HIS A 18 -2.43 17.61 -30.98
N GLY A 19 -3.69 17.16 -30.83
CA GLY A 19 -4.48 16.63 -31.95
C GLY A 19 -3.97 15.37 -32.67
N LYS A 20 -3.02 14.62 -32.10
CA LYS A 20 -2.49 13.38 -32.71
C LYS A 20 -2.64 12.23 -31.71
N ILE A 21 -3.71 11.45 -31.88
CA ILE A 21 -3.93 10.22 -31.11
C ILE A 21 -2.91 9.18 -31.58
N ARG A 22 -1.83 9.02 -30.83
CA ARG A 22 -1.00 7.82 -30.91
C ARG A 22 -1.51 6.84 -29.87
N SER A 23 -2.04 5.71 -30.32
CA SER A 23 -2.29 4.53 -29.51
C SER A 23 -0.95 4.04 -28.95
N VAL A 24 -0.60 4.46 -27.75
CA VAL A 24 0.38 3.72 -26.95
C VAL A 24 -0.44 2.71 -26.16
N SER A 25 -0.40 1.45 -26.61
CA SER A 25 -0.95 0.31 -25.88
C SER A 25 -0.05 0.06 -24.67
N LEU A 26 -0.11 0.95 -23.68
CA LEU A 26 0.33 0.61 -22.34
C LEU A 26 -0.81 -0.16 -21.71
N ARG A 27 -0.61 -1.46 -21.63
CA ARG A 27 -1.40 -2.38 -20.82
C ARG A 27 -1.29 -1.86 -19.39
N VAL A 28 -2.17 -0.95 -18.97
CA VAL A 28 -2.48 -0.75 -17.55
C VAL A 28 -3.04 -2.11 -17.15
N ASN A 29 -2.15 -2.94 -16.61
CA ASN A 29 -2.23 -4.38 -16.75
C ASN A 29 -3.61 -4.88 -16.32
N GLN A 30 -4.18 -5.83 -17.07
CA GLN A 30 -5.40 -6.57 -16.73
C GLN A 30 -5.42 -6.99 -15.24
N TRP A 31 -4.24 -7.16 -14.66
CA TRP A 31 -3.96 -7.30 -13.24
C TRP A 31 -4.55 -6.21 -12.32
N CYS A 32 -4.30 -4.92 -12.58
CA CYS A 32 -4.87 -3.80 -11.80
C CYS A 32 -6.40 -3.73 -11.94
N VAL A 33 -6.92 -4.07 -13.12
CA VAL A 33 -8.36 -4.13 -13.40
C VAL A 33 -9.02 -5.28 -12.62
N ASN A 34 -8.36 -6.45 -12.54
CA ASN A 34 -8.84 -7.59 -11.76
C ASN A 34 -8.80 -7.32 -10.26
N ILE A 35 -7.75 -6.65 -9.74
CA ILE A 35 -7.70 -6.20 -8.34
C ILE A 35 -8.86 -5.24 -8.04
N TRP A 36 -9.03 -4.20 -8.87
CA TRP A 36 -10.11 -3.23 -8.67
C TRP A 36 -11.52 -3.87 -8.74
N PHE A 37 -11.73 -4.81 -9.66
CA PHE A 37 -12.99 -5.57 -9.75
C PHE A 37 -13.21 -6.48 -8.54
N ARG A 38 -12.15 -7.10 -8.00
CA ARG A 38 -12.24 -7.95 -6.80
C ARG A 38 -12.53 -7.13 -5.53
N LEU A 39 -11.93 -5.94 -5.41
CA LEU A 39 -12.17 -4.99 -4.32
C LEU A 39 -13.57 -4.37 -4.35
N SER A 40 -14.18 -4.23 -5.53
CA SER A 40 -15.45 -3.53 -5.69
C SER A 40 -16.68 -4.43 -5.62
N VAL A 41 -16.57 -5.74 -5.91
CA VAL A 41 -17.75 -6.61 -6.13
C VAL A 41 -17.84 -7.78 -5.14
N GLY A 42 -16.80 -8.08 -4.33
CA GLY A 42 -16.90 -9.12 -3.29
C GLY A 42 -17.30 -10.51 -3.81
N VAL A 43 -16.86 -10.87 -5.02
CA VAL A 43 -17.21 -12.14 -5.67
C VAL A 43 -16.10 -13.15 -5.45
N GLU A 44 -16.40 -14.20 -4.68
CA GLU A 44 -15.70 -15.47 -4.84
C GLU A 44 -16.08 -16.05 -6.21
N GLN A 45 -15.08 -16.21 -7.09
CA GLN A 45 -14.83 -17.36 -7.98
C GLN A 45 -14.49 -17.04 -9.46
N LEU A 46 -13.49 -17.78 -9.95
CA LEU A 46 -13.02 -17.96 -11.35
C LEU A 46 -12.03 -16.94 -11.96
N ALA A 47 -11.08 -16.45 -11.18
CA ALA A 47 -9.75 -16.12 -11.70
C ALA A 47 -8.73 -17.06 -11.04
N ALA A 48 -7.68 -17.48 -11.76
CA ALA A 48 -6.60 -18.28 -11.20
C ALA A 48 -6.17 -17.72 -9.84
N MET A 49 -5.95 -18.61 -8.86
CA MET A 49 -5.50 -18.22 -7.53
C MET A 49 -4.32 -17.26 -7.68
N PRO A 50 -4.41 -16.02 -7.15
CA PRO A 50 -3.31 -15.08 -7.25
C PRO A 50 -2.07 -15.69 -6.59
N SER A 51 -0.91 -15.43 -7.16
CA SER A 51 0.35 -15.82 -6.52
C SER A 51 0.48 -15.14 -5.15
N GLU A 52 1.33 -15.67 -4.29
CA GLU A 52 1.52 -15.14 -2.93
C GLU A 52 1.93 -13.66 -2.96
N LEU A 53 2.80 -13.28 -3.90
CA LEU A 53 3.23 -11.89 -4.05
C LEU A 53 2.09 -10.99 -4.52
N GLU A 54 1.28 -11.45 -5.47
CA GLU A 54 0.13 -10.68 -5.95
C GLU A 54 -0.90 -10.48 -4.84
N SER A 55 -1.14 -11.51 -4.04
CA SER A 55 -2.03 -11.46 -2.87
C SER A 55 -1.49 -10.51 -1.79
N ALA A 56 -0.17 -10.49 -1.59
CA ALA A 56 0.48 -9.58 -0.64
C ALA A 56 0.36 -8.12 -1.09
N MET A 57 0.60 -7.83 -2.37
CA MET A 57 0.44 -6.49 -2.94
C MET A 57 -1.02 -6.01 -2.83
N GLU A 58 -1.98 -6.87 -3.12
CA GLU A 58 -3.39 -6.54 -2.95
C GLU A 58 -3.77 -6.33 -1.49
N SER A 59 -3.27 -7.17 -0.58
CA SER A 59 -3.47 -7.02 0.86
C SER A 59 -2.93 -5.69 1.37
N LEU A 60 -1.78 -5.24 0.87
CA LEU A 60 -1.19 -3.95 1.18
C LEU A 60 -2.12 -2.79 0.82
N ILE A 61 -2.65 -2.82 -0.41
CA ILE A 61 -3.59 -1.81 -0.93
C ILE A 61 -4.88 -1.83 -0.11
N MET A 62 -5.42 -3.03 0.15
CA MET A 62 -6.63 -3.20 0.96
C MET A 62 -6.48 -2.65 2.37
N VAL A 63 -5.37 -2.95 3.03
CA VAL A 63 -5.10 -2.48 4.39
C VAL A 63 -5.03 -0.96 4.38
N PHE A 64 -4.30 -0.34 3.46
CA PHE A 64 -4.24 1.12 3.38
C PHE A 64 -5.64 1.75 3.23
N HIS A 65 -6.42 1.32 2.23
CA HIS A 65 -7.75 1.88 1.98
C HIS A 65 -8.80 1.49 3.03
N ARG A 66 -8.56 0.46 3.85
CA ARG A 66 -9.40 0.13 5.01
C ARG A 66 -9.33 1.20 6.09
N TYR A 67 -8.19 1.88 6.23
CA TYR A 67 -7.99 2.92 7.24
C TYR A 67 -8.03 4.33 6.66
N ALA A 68 -7.61 4.52 5.41
CA ALA A 68 -7.58 5.83 4.76
C ALA A 68 -8.98 6.34 4.39
N GLY A 69 -9.21 7.64 4.58
CA GLY A 69 -10.45 8.32 4.19
C GLY A 69 -11.66 8.04 5.10
N LYS A 70 -11.44 7.51 6.31
CA LYS A 70 -12.46 7.50 7.38
C LYS A 70 -12.62 8.88 8.00
N GLU A 71 -11.54 9.64 8.08
CA GLU A 71 -11.47 11.03 8.53
C GLU A 71 -10.58 11.82 7.54
N GLY A 72 -10.97 13.05 7.15
CA GLY A 72 -10.13 13.90 6.30
C GLY A 72 -10.27 13.67 4.79
N ARG A 73 -9.17 13.79 4.03
CA ARG A 73 -9.17 13.65 2.57
C ARG A 73 -9.28 12.18 2.16
N SER A 74 -10.06 11.91 1.11
CA SER A 74 -10.16 10.55 0.56
C SER A 74 -8.82 10.13 -0.06
N GLY A 75 -8.23 9.04 0.44
CA GLY A 75 -7.03 8.44 -0.13
C GLY A 75 -5.71 8.76 0.60
N THR A 76 -5.76 9.45 1.72
CA THR A 76 -4.63 9.66 2.64
C THR A 76 -4.98 9.15 4.03
N LEU A 77 -3.95 8.93 4.86
CA LEU A 77 -4.07 8.60 6.26
C LEU A 77 -3.75 9.85 7.09
N THR A 78 -4.72 10.33 7.84
CA THR A 78 -4.48 11.30 8.91
C THR A 78 -3.67 10.66 10.04
N ARG A 79 -3.09 11.48 10.92
CA ARG A 79 -2.36 11.02 12.13
C ARG A 79 -3.16 9.98 12.94
N ARG A 80 -4.48 10.17 13.08
CA ARG A 80 -5.35 9.27 13.87
C ARG A 80 -5.59 7.94 13.17
N GLU A 81 -5.76 7.97 11.85
CA GLU A 81 -5.93 6.76 11.05
C GLU A 81 -4.64 5.97 10.98
N LEU A 82 -3.48 6.63 10.82
CA LEU A 82 -2.18 5.98 10.86
C LEU A 82 -1.95 5.28 12.20
N ARG A 83 -2.26 5.95 13.33
CA ARG A 83 -2.21 5.34 14.66
C ARG A 83 -3.04 4.06 14.72
N THR A 84 -4.29 4.14 14.26
CA THR A 84 -5.23 3.01 14.30
C THR A 84 -4.75 1.85 13.41
N LEU A 85 -4.19 2.16 12.24
CA LEU A 85 -3.59 1.16 11.35
C LEU A 85 -2.44 0.45 12.06
N MET A 86 -1.50 1.20 12.64
CA MET A 86 -0.35 0.63 13.32
C MET A 86 -0.74 -0.21 14.55
N GLU A 87 -1.75 0.23 15.32
CA GLU A 87 -2.25 -0.50 16.48
C GLU A 87 -2.90 -1.84 16.10
N ASN A 88 -3.61 -1.91 14.97
CA ASN A 88 -4.31 -3.11 14.54
C ASN A 88 -3.43 -4.06 13.72
N GLU A 89 -2.70 -3.55 12.73
CA GLU A 89 -1.95 -4.36 11.77
C GLU A 89 -0.50 -4.59 12.23
N LEU A 90 0.08 -3.65 13.01
CA LEU A 90 1.48 -3.68 13.45
C LEU A 90 1.62 -3.75 14.99
N SER A 91 0.65 -4.36 15.67
CA SER A 91 0.61 -4.43 17.14
C SER A 91 1.88 -5.02 17.76
N GLY A 92 2.54 -5.98 17.11
CA GLY A 92 3.82 -6.55 17.55
C GLY A 92 4.96 -5.54 17.55
N PHE A 93 5.02 -4.68 16.52
CA PHE A 93 6.01 -3.61 16.42
C PHE A 93 5.76 -2.57 17.52
N LEU A 94 4.51 -2.11 17.69
CA LEU A 94 4.19 -1.11 18.71
C LEU A 94 4.35 -1.60 20.14
N LYS A 95 4.10 -2.88 20.44
CA LYS A 95 4.33 -3.44 21.79
C LYS A 95 5.79 -3.33 22.24
N SER A 96 6.74 -3.33 21.30
CA SER A 96 8.15 -3.11 21.60
C SER A 96 8.48 -1.65 21.94
N GLN A 97 7.62 -0.71 21.53
CA GLN A 97 7.81 0.72 21.67
C GLN A 97 7.00 1.23 22.88
N LYS A 98 7.70 1.66 23.93
CA LYS A 98 7.07 2.22 25.15
C LYS A 98 6.80 3.73 25.08
N ASP A 99 7.21 4.38 24.00
CA ASP A 99 7.12 5.84 23.85
C ASP A 99 5.79 6.22 23.18
N PRO A 100 4.90 6.97 23.87
CA PRO A 100 3.64 7.42 23.29
C PRO A 100 3.83 8.40 22.11
N THR A 101 5.02 9.00 21.97
CA THR A 101 5.36 9.92 20.88
C THR A 101 5.91 9.22 19.64
N ILE A 102 6.04 7.89 19.65
CA ILE A 102 6.60 7.14 18.51
C ILE A 102 5.78 7.34 17.24
N ILE A 103 4.46 7.43 17.36
CA ILE A 103 3.56 7.65 16.22
C ILE A 103 3.81 9.01 15.59
N ASP A 104 4.09 10.05 16.39
CA ASP A 104 4.37 11.39 15.86
C ASP A 104 5.71 11.44 15.12
N ARG A 105 6.71 10.68 15.59
CA ARG A 105 8.00 10.56 14.88
C ARG A 105 7.82 9.81 13.57
N ILE A 106 7.12 8.68 13.59
CA ILE A 106 6.82 7.90 12.37
C ILE A 106 6.03 8.74 11.37
N MET A 107 5.01 9.45 11.83
CA MET A 107 4.25 10.37 10.97
C MET A 107 5.19 11.38 10.29
N LYS A 108 6.06 12.02 11.07
CA LYS A 108 7.00 13.02 10.55
C LYS A 108 8.03 12.42 9.59
N ASP A 109 8.47 11.19 9.82
CA ASP A 109 9.44 10.51 8.97
C ASP A 109 8.80 10.04 7.65
N LEU A 110 7.48 9.78 7.64
CA LEU A 110 6.74 9.35 6.44
C LEU A 110 6.17 10.52 5.64
N ASP A 111 5.73 11.60 6.29
CA ASP A 111 5.18 12.83 5.69
C ASP A 111 6.29 13.65 5.01
N ALA A 112 6.74 13.18 3.85
CA ALA A 112 7.85 13.76 3.11
C ALA A 112 7.43 15.05 2.40
N ASN A 113 6.16 15.15 2.03
CA ASN A 113 5.61 16.34 1.38
C ASN A 113 5.21 17.45 2.39
N GLY A 114 5.12 17.12 3.69
CA GLY A 114 4.82 18.04 4.78
C GLY A 114 3.36 18.48 4.83
N ASP A 115 2.43 17.68 4.29
CA ASP A 115 1.00 18.02 4.24
C ASP A 115 0.24 17.58 5.52
N GLY A 116 0.91 16.87 6.43
CA GLY A 116 0.35 16.39 7.69
C GLY A 116 -0.55 15.16 7.55
N GLU A 117 -0.57 14.54 6.37
CA GLU A 117 -1.24 13.29 6.05
C GLU A 117 -0.20 12.32 5.45
N VAL A 118 -0.56 11.04 5.33
CA VAL A 118 0.31 10.02 4.70
C VAL A 118 -0.42 9.44 3.50
N ASN A 119 0.14 9.65 2.31
CA ASN A 119 -0.38 9.06 1.08
C ASN A 119 0.10 7.60 0.90
N PHE A 120 -0.38 6.93 -0.15
CA PHE A 120 -0.04 5.52 -0.37
C PHE A 120 1.47 5.28 -0.60
N GLU A 121 2.17 6.17 -1.31
CA GLU A 121 3.61 6.04 -1.59
C GLU A 121 4.44 6.19 -0.30
N GLU A 122 4.05 7.14 0.55
CA GLU A 122 4.65 7.34 1.88
C GLU A 122 4.39 6.14 2.80
N PHE A 123 3.17 5.60 2.79
CA PHE A 123 2.85 4.36 3.51
C PHE A 123 3.68 3.16 3.04
N VAL A 124 3.87 2.98 1.74
CA VAL A 124 4.70 1.89 1.18
C VAL A 124 6.13 2.00 1.68
N SER A 125 6.65 3.21 1.84
CA SER A 125 8.02 3.44 2.36
C SER A 125 8.20 2.88 3.78
N LEU A 126 7.20 3.00 4.65
CA LEU A 126 7.19 2.36 5.97
C LEU A 126 7.32 0.84 5.85
N VAL A 127 6.50 0.24 4.99
CA VAL A 127 6.41 -1.22 4.84
C VAL A 127 7.72 -1.77 4.30
N VAL A 128 8.31 -1.12 3.29
CA VAL A 128 9.64 -1.48 2.77
C VAL A 128 10.69 -1.40 3.86
N GLY A 129 10.70 -0.34 4.67
CA GLY A 129 11.62 -0.20 5.80
C GLY A 129 11.50 -1.33 6.81
N LEU A 130 10.27 -1.70 7.18
CA LEU A 130 10.01 -2.82 8.09
C LEU A 130 10.41 -4.17 7.48
N SER A 131 10.14 -4.41 6.20
CA SER A 131 10.55 -5.64 5.51
C SER A 131 12.08 -5.80 5.49
N ILE A 132 12.82 -4.72 5.21
CA ILE A 132 14.29 -4.73 5.25
C ILE A 132 14.79 -5.01 6.67
N ALA A 133 14.17 -4.42 7.71
CA ALA A 133 14.54 -4.68 9.10
C ALA A 133 14.28 -6.15 9.49
N CYS A 134 13.15 -6.72 9.08
CA CYS A 134 12.83 -8.14 9.29
C CYS A 134 13.86 -9.05 8.60
N GLU A 135 14.24 -8.75 7.36
CA GLU A 135 15.27 -9.49 6.63
C GLU A 135 16.63 -9.42 7.33
N ALA A 136 17.02 -8.24 7.85
CA ALA A 136 18.24 -8.10 8.62
C ALA A 136 18.22 -8.96 9.89
N CYS A 137 17.11 -8.99 10.64
CA CYS A 137 16.92 -9.85 11.81
C CYS A 137 17.01 -11.33 11.44
N TYR A 138 16.36 -11.75 10.36
CA TYR A 138 16.42 -13.12 9.86
C TYR A 138 17.85 -13.55 9.53
N ARG A 139 18.59 -12.70 8.81
CA ARG A 139 20.01 -12.95 8.48
C ARG A 139 20.91 -13.05 9.70
N MET A 140 20.69 -12.20 10.71
CA MET A 140 21.45 -12.28 11.96
C MET A 140 21.24 -13.60 12.68
N GLU A 141 20.01 -14.12 12.69
CA GLU A 141 19.68 -15.38 13.36
C GLU A 141 20.24 -16.60 12.62
N LEU A 142 20.26 -16.56 11.28
CA LEU A 142 20.93 -17.58 10.45
C LEU A 142 22.44 -17.63 10.71
N ASN A 143 23.10 -16.48 10.86
CA ASN A 143 24.53 -16.45 11.14
C ASN A 143 24.85 -17.04 12.52
N LYS A 144 24.01 -16.79 13.55
CA LYS A 144 24.18 -17.41 14.87
C LYS A 144 24.05 -18.93 14.82
N THR A 145 23.04 -19.43 14.10
CA THR A 145 22.81 -20.88 13.96
C THR A 145 23.92 -21.57 13.18
N GLN A 146 24.59 -20.90 12.24
CA GLN A 146 25.81 -21.43 11.62
C GLN A 146 27.02 -21.42 12.56
N THR A 147 27.18 -20.40 13.40
CA THR A 147 28.32 -20.32 14.33
C THR A 147 28.27 -21.33 15.49
N TRP A 148 27.09 -21.84 15.87
CA TRP A 148 26.96 -22.90 16.89
C TRP A 148 27.10 -24.32 16.33
N ASN A 149 27.17 -24.46 15.00
CA ASN A 149 27.40 -25.74 14.31
C ASN A 149 28.88 -25.93 13.89
N LEU A 150 29.79 -25.13 14.45
CA LEU A 150 31.26 -25.22 14.36
C LEU A 150 31.84 -25.41 15.76
#